data_AF-A0A821MXF2-F1
#
_entry.id   AF-A0A821MXF2-F1
#
_cell.length_a   1.000
_cell.length_b   1.000
_cell.length_c   1.000
_cell.angle_alpha   90.00
_cell.angle_beta   90.00
_cell.angle_gamma   90.00
#
_symmetry.space_group_name_H-M   'P 1'
#
loop_
_entity.id
_entity.type
_entity.pdbx_description
1 polymer ?
#
loop_
_entity_poly.entity_id
_entity_poly.type
_entity_poly.pdbx_seq_one_letter_code
_entity_poly.pdbx_strand_id
1 'polypeptide(L)'
;VCTKCTNTFPAGSRITEFDGKQYHPECFACVDCRKAITSQFYPFNNDYLCGTCHEQRFPRKRCAKCNSVITSAVITFAGASYHAACFLCMYPQLILQKKRNKIINQENFYILTEKY
;
A
#
# COMPACT_ATOMS: atom_id res chain seq x y z
N VAL A 1 1.16 -24.52 -18.98
CA VAL A 1 0.77 -23.32 -19.74
C VAL A 1 1.04 -22.09 -18.89
N CYS A 2 1.36 -20.95 -19.49
CA CYS A 2 1.62 -19.72 -18.75
C CYS A 2 0.31 -19.17 -18.14
N THR A 3 0.30 -18.89 -16.84
CA THR A 3 -0.91 -18.40 -16.15
C THR A 3 -1.36 -17.01 -16.60
N LYS A 4 -0.46 -16.17 -17.12
CA LYS A 4 -0.80 -14.82 -17.58
C LYS A 4 -1.33 -14.78 -19.02
N CYS A 5 -0.58 -15.36 -19.96
CA CYS A 5 -0.89 -15.27 -21.39
C CYS A 5 -1.52 -16.54 -21.98
N THR A 6 -1.78 -17.55 -21.14
CA THR A 6 -2.39 -18.86 -21.48
C THR A 6 -1.68 -19.72 -22.53
N ASN A 7 -0.60 -19.20 -23.13
CA ASN A 7 0.23 -19.92 -24.10
C ASN A 7 1.05 -21.06 -23.47
N THR A 8 1.41 -22.05 -24.27
CA THR A 8 2.30 -23.15 -23.87
C THR A 8 3.75 -22.70 -23.79
N PHE A 9 4.57 -23.43 -23.03
CA PHE A 9 6.01 -23.22 -22.97
C PHE A 9 6.68 -24.08 -24.05
N PRO A 10 7.43 -23.49 -25.00
CA PRO A 10 8.26 -24.25 -25.93
C PRO A 10 9.29 -25.13 -25.21
N ALA A 11 9.76 -26.20 -25.87
CA ALA A 11 10.82 -27.06 -25.32
C ALA A 11 12.10 -26.24 -25.04
N GLY A 12 12.65 -26.36 -23.83
CA GLY A 12 13.85 -25.63 -23.41
C GLY A 12 13.61 -24.17 -22.97
N SER A 13 12.35 -23.72 -22.88
CA SER A 13 12.02 -22.38 -22.41
C SER A 13 12.39 -22.19 -20.94
N ARG A 14 12.82 -20.98 -20.58
CA ARG A 14 12.93 -20.57 -19.18
C ARG A 14 11.51 -20.37 -18.62
N ILE A 15 11.27 -20.91 -17.44
CA ILE A 15 9.99 -20.81 -16.74
C ILE A 15 10.25 -20.12 -15.41
N THR A 16 9.38 -19.16 -15.07
CA THR A 16 9.34 -18.56 -13.74
C THR A 16 8.18 -19.20 -12.98
N GLU A 17 8.48 -19.90 -11.90
CA GLU A 17 7.49 -20.49 -11.02
C GLU A 17 7.30 -19.63 -9.77
N PHE A 18 6.05 -19.31 -9.45
CA PHE A 18 5.69 -18.59 -8.25
C PHE A 18 4.33 -19.08 -7.74
N ASP A 19 4.27 -19.48 -6.46
CA ASP A 19 3.04 -19.94 -5.80
C ASP A 19 2.32 -21.07 -6.58
N GLY A 20 3.08 -22.05 -7.06
CA GLY A 20 2.58 -23.18 -7.87
C GLY A 20 2.10 -22.79 -9.28
N LYS A 21 2.26 -21.54 -9.70
CA LYS A 21 1.89 -21.05 -11.02
C LYS A 21 3.12 -20.81 -11.88
N GLN A 22 3.00 -21.09 -13.17
CA GLN A 22 4.10 -20.97 -14.13
C GLN A 22 3.88 -19.78 -15.05
N TYR A 23 4.93 -19.00 -15.27
CA TYR A 23 4.91 -17.82 -16.11
C TYR A 23 6.10 -17.81 -17.06
N HIS A 24 5.93 -17.20 -18.22
CA HIS A 24 7.11 -16.78 -18.99
C HIS A 24 7.87 -15.68 -18.23
N PRO A 25 9.20 -15.60 -18.34
CA PRO A 25 9.99 -14.54 -17.69
C PRO A 25 9.49 -13.13 -18.03
N GLU A 26 9.06 -12.91 -19.27
CA GLU A 26 8.47 -11.65 -19.74
C GLU A 26 7.02 -11.44 -19.27
N CYS A 27 6.31 -12.51 -18.95
CA CYS A 27 4.94 -12.44 -18.44
C CYS A 27 4.94 -12.07 -16.94
N PHE A 28 5.94 -12.51 -16.18
CA PHE A 28 6.10 -12.16 -14.76
C PHE A 28 7.07 -10.99 -14.57
N ALA A 29 6.73 -9.87 -15.20
CA ALA A 29 7.50 -8.63 -15.16
C ALA A 29 6.63 -7.45 -14.72
N CYS A 30 7.28 -6.45 -14.14
CA CYS A 30 6.64 -5.21 -13.70
C CYS A 30 6.08 -4.44 -14.90
N VAL A 31 4.82 -4.01 -14.83
CA VAL A 31 4.18 -3.23 -15.91
C VAL A 31 4.85 -1.86 -16.13
N ASP A 32 5.39 -1.26 -15.07
CA ASP A 32 6.03 0.05 -15.13
C ASP A 32 7.48 -0.02 -15.61
N CYS A 33 8.32 -0.82 -14.95
CA CYS A 33 9.76 -0.85 -15.24
C CYS A 33 10.19 -2.01 -16.14
N ARG A 34 9.27 -2.91 -16.52
CA ARG A 34 9.49 -4.09 -17.38
C ARG A 34 10.56 -5.07 -16.89
N LYS A 35 11.04 -4.93 -15.65
CA LYS A 35 11.96 -5.87 -15.01
C LYS A 35 11.20 -7.10 -14.50
N ALA A 36 11.78 -8.27 -14.65
CA ALA A 36 11.27 -9.51 -14.05
C ALA A 36 11.15 -9.35 -12.53
N ILE A 37 10.03 -9.80 -11.97
CA ILE A 37 9.78 -9.69 -10.53
C ILE A 37 10.29 -10.95 -9.85
N THR A 38 11.24 -10.82 -8.93
CA THR A 38 11.91 -11.95 -8.26
C THR A 38 11.57 -12.10 -6.78
N SER A 39 10.92 -11.11 -6.17
CA SER A 39 10.61 -11.09 -4.74
C SER A 39 9.16 -10.67 -4.49
N GLN A 40 8.93 -9.38 -4.25
CA GLN A 40 7.63 -8.79 -3.96
C GLN A 40 6.96 -8.28 -5.24
N PHE A 41 5.73 -8.73 -5.47
CA PHE A 41 4.86 -8.26 -6.53
C PHE A 41 3.54 -7.78 -5.95
N TYR A 42 2.93 -6.82 -6.63
CA TYR A 42 1.65 -6.23 -6.26
C TYR A 42 0.72 -6.27 -7.48
N PRO A 43 -0.49 -6.85 -7.38
CA PRO A 43 -1.43 -6.87 -8.49
C PRO A 43 -1.91 -5.45 -8.80
N PHE A 44 -1.94 -5.10 -10.08
CA PHE A 44 -2.37 -3.78 -10.55
C PHE A 44 -2.97 -3.88 -11.95
N ASN A 45 -4.26 -3.55 -12.12
CA ASN A 45 -4.95 -3.54 -13.42
C ASN A 45 -4.72 -4.79 -14.28
N ASN A 46 -4.90 -5.98 -13.70
CA ASN A 46 -4.66 -7.28 -14.35
C ASN A 46 -3.19 -7.58 -14.72
N ASP A 47 -2.27 -6.75 -14.25
CA ASP A 47 -0.82 -6.88 -14.36
C ASP A 47 -0.16 -6.90 -12.97
N TYR A 48 1.18 -6.88 -12.93
CA TYR A 48 1.96 -6.89 -11.70
C TYR A 48 2.91 -5.69 -11.65
N LEU A 49 3.07 -5.12 -10.46
CA LEU A 49 4.09 -4.12 -10.13
C LEU A 49 5.17 -4.76 -9.24
N CYS A 50 6.43 -4.39 -9.46
CA CYS A 50 7.48 -4.68 -8.47
C CYS A 50 7.33 -3.77 -7.24
N GLY A 51 7.91 -4.18 -6.10
CA GLY A 51 7.83 -3.39 -4.86
C GLY A 51 8.26 -1.93 -5.01
N THR A 52 9.33 -1.66 -5.76
CA THR A 52 9.81 -0.28 -5.99
C THR A 52 8.80 0.57 -6.77
N CYS A 53 8.24 0.05 -7.86
CA CYS A 53 7.24 0.78 -8.65
C CYS A 53 5.92 0.94 -7.89
N HIS A 54 5.54 -0.07 -7.10
CA HIS A 54 4.40 0.03 -6.21
C HIS A 54 4.57 1.16 -5.18
N GLU A 55 5.72 1.25 -4.51
CA GLU A 55 6.00 2.33 -3.54
C GLU A 55 6.06 3.73 -4.19
N GLN A 56 6.51 3.81 -5.44
CA GLN A 56 6.51 5.07 -6.20
C GLN A 56 5.10 5.53 -6.58
N ARG A 57 4.23 4.61 -7.02
CA ARG A 57 2.83 4.93 -7.35
C ARG A 57 1.95 5.17 -6.14
N PHE A 58 2.18 4.39 -5.08
CA PHE A 58 1.40 4.42 -3.86
C PHE A 58 2.30 4.76 -2.66
N PRO A 59 2.82 6.00 -2.62
CA PRO A 59 3.71 6.42 -1.56
C PRO A 59 2.97 6.37 -0.23
N ARG A 60 3.58 5.67 0.73
CA ARG A 60 3.02 5.57 2.08
C ARG A 60 2.93 6.96 2.69
N LYS A 61 1.81 7.25 3.34
CA LYS A 61 1.63 8.52 4.07
C LYS A 61 2.68 8.63 5.19
N ARG A 62 3.25 9.82 5.35
CA ARG A 62 4.20 10.14 6.44
C ARG A 62 3.53 11.03 7.47
N CYS A 63 3.90 10.82 8.73
CA CYS A 63 3.41 11.62 9.84
C CYS A 63 4.08 13.00 9.82
N ALA A 64 3.30 14.07 9.77
CA ALA A 64 3.84 15.44 9.75
C ALA A 64 4.56 15.83 11.06
N LYS A 65 4.33 15.09 12.16
CA LYS A 65 5.02 15.34 13.45
C LYS A 65 6.39 14.66 13.55
N CYS A 66 6.48 13.37 13.21
CA CYS A 66 7.70 12.57 13.43
C CYS A 66 8.40 12.15 12.14
N ASN A 67 7.84 12.49 10.97
CA ASN A 67 8.31 12.15 9.63
C ASN A 67 8.40 10.64 9.29
N SER A 68 8.03 9.77 10.24
CA SER A 68 7.96 8.34 10.04
C SER A 68 6.73 7.94 9.24
N VAL A 69 6.85 6.82 8.53
CA VAL A 69 5.77 6.20 7.75
C VAL A 69 4.60 5.82 8.68
N ILE A 70 3.38 6.07 8.23
CA ILE A 70 2.16 5.66 8.92
C ILE A 70 1.77 4.27 8.40
N THR A 71 1.97 3.26 9.24
CA THR A 71 1.65 1.86 8.94
C THR A 71 0.31 1.40 9.50
N SER A 72 -0.36 2.26 10.27
CA SER A 72 -1.65 2.00 10.94
C SER A 72 -2.66 3.09 10.61
N ALA A 73 -3.74 3.22 11.40
CA ALA A 73 -4.75 4.25 11.20
C ALA A 73 -4.14 5.65 11.08
N VAL A 74 -4.45 6.33 9.97
CA VAL A 74 -4.02 7.70 9.71
C VAL A 74 -5.09 8.68 10.18
N ILE A 75 -4.65 9.73 10.87
CA ILE A 75 -5.49 10.90 11.14
C ILE A 75 -5.08 11.98 10.15
N THR A 76 -6.02 12.45 9.33
CA THR A 76 -5.80 13.59 8.45
C THR A 76 -6.43 14.83 9.08
N PHE A 77 -5.63 15.87 9.30
CA PHE A 77 -6.06 17.14 9.88
C PHE A 77 -5.36 18.29 9.17
N ALA A 78 -6.13 19.28 8.71
CA ALA A 78 -5.64 20.43 7.94
C ALA A 78 -4.75 20.02 6.73
N GLY A 79 -5.12 18.94 6.03
CA GLY A 79 -4.38 18.44 4.86
C GLY A 79 -3.11 17.64 5.19
N ALA A 80 -2.73 17.52 6.46
CA ALA A 80 -1.56 16.75 6.89
C ALA A 80 -1.97 15.42 7.54
N SER A 81 -1.13 14.39 7.39
CA SER A 81 -1.34 13.06 7.96
C SER A 81 -0.53 12.87 9.24
N TYR A 82 -1.11 12.19 10.24
CA TYR A 82 -0.48 11.96 11.54
C TYR A 82 -0.74 10.54 12.05
N HIS A 83 0.20 9.98 12.84
CA HIS A 83 -0.13 8.87 13.72
C HIS A 83 -1.11 9.33 14.81
N ALA A 84 -2.01 8.45 15.25
CA ALA A 84 -2.95 8.76 16.33
C ALA A 84 -2.25 9.28 17.61
N ALA A 85 -1.18 8.61 18.05
CA ALA A 85 -0.40 9.04 19.21
C ALA A 85 0.29 10.41 19.00
N CYS A 86 0.82 10.65 17.80
CA CYS A 86 1.44 11.93 17.45
C CYS A 86 0.44 13.08 17.46
N PHE A 87 -0.75 12.83 16.91
CA PHE A 87 -1.84 13.77 16.85
C PHE A 87 -2.37 14.14 18.25
N LEU A 88 -2.64 13.14 19.10
CA LEU A 88 -3.11 13.36 20.47
C LEU A 88 -2.07 14.09 21.34
N CYS A 89 -0.79 13.87 21.11
CA CYS A 89 0.27 14.61 21.81
C CYS A 89 0.35 16.08 21.38
N MET A 90 -0.04 16.41 20.14
CA MET A 90 -0.10 17.79 19.66
C MET A 90 -1.39 18.51 20.06
N TYR A 91 -2.48 17.74 20.23
CA TYR A 91 -3.80 18.24 20.61
C TYR A 91 -4.36 17.52 21.86
N PRO A 92 -3.69 17.65 23.03
CA PRO A 92 -4.12 16.97 24.26
C PRO A 92 -5.54 17.35 24.71
N GLN A 93 -6.02 18.53 24.32
CA GLN A 93 -7.38 19.00 24.60
C GLN A 93 -8.48 18.12 24.00
N LEU A 94 -8.19 17.34 22.95
CA LEU A 94 -9.17 16.43 22.34
C LEU A 94 -9.46 15.20 23.22
N ILE A 95 -8.52 14.80 24.09
CA ILE A 95 -8.75 13.76 25.10
C ILE A 95 -9.74 14.25 26.16
N LEU A 96 -9.70 15.54 26.48
CA LEU A 96 -10.62 16.15 27.46
C LEU A 96 -12.07 16.17 26.97
N GLN A 97 -12.30 16.32 25.66
CA GLN A 97 -13.65 16.28 25.07
C GLN A 97 -14.30 14.89 25.17
N LYS A 98 -13.51 13.80 25.10
CA LYS A 98 -14.01 12.42 25.27
C LYS A 98 -14.61 12.16 26.65
N LYS A 99 -14.16 12.85 27.70
CA LYS A 99 -14.66 12.66 29.09
C LYS A 99 -15.96 13.41 29.40
N ARG A 100 -16.44 14.30 28.53
CA ARG A 100 -17.64 15.13 28.76
C ARG A 100 -18.94 14.65 28.08
N ASN A 101 -18.97 13.41 27.56
CA ASN A 101 -20.13 12.74 26.97
C ASN A 101 -20.82 13.44 25.77
N LYS A 102 -20.41 13.05 24.57
CA LYS A 102 -21.25 12.63 23.42
C LYS A 102 -20.29 12.42 22.26
N ILE A 103 -20.56 11.38 21.48
CA ILE A 103 -19.81 10.97 20.29
C ILE A 103 -19.33 12.21 19.54
N ILE A 104 -18.01 12.36 19.40
CA ILE A 104 -17.39 13.41 18.59
C ILE A 104 -17.91 13.28 17.16
N ASN A 105 -18.96 14.06 16.88
CA ASN A 105 -19.49 14.31 15.56
C ASN A 105 -19.20 15.78 15.28
N GLN A 106 -17.99 16.05 14.78
CA GLN A 106 -17.60 17.35 14.24
C GLN A 106 -16.71 17.07 13.02
N GLU A 107 -17.39 16.75 11.91
CA GLU A 107 -17.11 17.01 10.48
C GLU A 107 -15.67 17.07 9.91
N ASN A 108 -14.60 16.81 10.65
CA ASN A 108 -13.21 16.96 10.17
C ASN A 108 -12.24 15.88 10.66
N PHE A 109 -12.72 14.78 11.24
CA PHE A 109 -11.89 13.63 11.62
C PHE A 109 -12.22 12.41 10.79
N TYR A 110 -11.81 12.42 9.51
CA TYR A 110 -11.81 11.20 8.71
C TYR A 110 -10.68 10.30 9.20
N ILE A 111 -11.04 9.26 9.96
CA ILE A 111 -10.15 8.12 10.15
C ILE A 111 -10.18 7.37 8.81
N LEU A 112 -9.24 7.68 7.92
CA LEU A 112 -9.08 6.90 6.70
C LEU A 112 -8.41 5.59 7.10
N THR A 113 -9.23 4.56 7.37
CA THR A 113 -8.74 3.19 7.46
C THR A 113 -8.61 2.64 6.04
N GLU A 114 -7.64 3.13 5.27
CA GLU A 114 -7.26 2.44 4.04
C GLU A 114 -6.42 1.22 4.45
N LYS A 115 -7.07 0.04 4.36
CA LYS A 115 -6.41 -1.25 4.43
C LYS A 115 -5.53 -1.35 3.18
N TYR A 116 -4.22 -1.34 3.39
CA TYR A 116 -3.24 -1.80 2.40
C TYR A 116 -3.42 -3.31 2.16
#